data_AF-A0A7C5HYA0-F1
#
_entry.id   AF-A0A7C5HYA0-F1
#
_cell.length_a   1.000
_cell.length_b   1.000
_cell.length_c   1.000
_cell.angle_alpha   90.00
_cell.angle_beta   90.00
_cell.angle_gamma   90.00
#
_symmetry.space_group_name_H-M   'P 1'
#
loop_
_entity.id
_entity.type
_entity.pdbx_description
1 polymer ?
#
loop_
_entity_poly.entity_id
_entity_poly.type
_entity_poly.pdbx_seq_one_letter_code
_entity_poly.pdbx_strand_id
1 'polypeptide(L)'
;MTKENEKLVRIQERIRKSRRLKALWTASNITAINRMHINDHGPTHVRIVTRLALKLLRLLLDAGVRPGVVDHGLPPEDAEVVVALAAALHDIGHVIHRAEHELLSLMLAPKLIDELLEGVYDEPARTVIMGETLHAIYAHRRDAVPLTVEAGIIKVADALDMEKGRARIPFRVGEPTIHSVSALAI
;
A
#
# COMPACT_ATOMS: atom_id res chain seq x y z
N MET A 1 25.49 -4.52 -0.94
CA MET A 1 24.47 -4.51 -2.00
C MET A 1 23.70 -5.80 -1.90
N THR A 2 22.47 -5.75 -1.39
CA THR A 2 21.55 -6.88 -1.36
C THR A 2 21.25 -7.32 -2.80
N LYS A 3 21.30 -8.64 -3.04
CA LYS A 3 20.96 -9.24 -4.33
C LYS A 3 19.53 -8.82 -4.71
N GLU A 4 19.30 -8.51 -5.98
CA GLU A 4 17.98 -8.08 -6.44
C GLU A 4 16.97 -9.24 -6.30
N ASN A 5 15.84 -8.99 -5.62
CA ASN A 5 14.79 -9.98 -5.40
C ASN A 5 14.00 -10.19 -6.70
N GLU A 6 14.28 -11.28 -7.41
CA GLU A 6 13.67 -11.61 -8.69
C GLU A 6 12.14 -11.76 -8.60
N LYS A 7 11.62 -12.28 -7.46
CA LYS A 7 10.18 -12.40 -7.22
C LYS A 7 9.54 -11.02 -7.14
N LEU A 8 10.13 -10.10 -6.37
CA LEU A 8 9.67 -8.72 -6.30
C LEU A 8 9.68 -8.04 -7.68
N VAL A 9 10.75 -8.19 -8.47
CA VAL A 9 10.85 -7.60 -9.81
C VAL A 9 9.69 -8.07 -10.70
N ARG A 10 9.41 -9.38 -10.71
CA ARG A 10 8.28 -9.95 -11.48
C ARG A 10 6.93 -9.38 -11.01
N ILE A 11 6.73 -9.26 -9.70
CA ILE A 11 5.48 -8.71 -9.13
C ILE A 11 5.31 -7.24 -9.47
N GLN A 12 6.35 -6.41 -9.31
CA GLN A 12 6.31 -5.00 -9.66
C GLN A 12 6.02 -4.79 -11.14
N GLU A 13 6.57 -5.64 -12.01
CA GLU A 13 6.30 -5.59 -13.44
C GLU A 13 4.84 -5.92 -13.77
N ARG A 14 4.26 -6.92 -13.10
CA ARG A 14 2.84 -7.28 -13.25
C ARG A 14 1.93 -6.17 -12.74
N ILE A 15 2.23 -5.57 -11.59
CA ILE A 15 1.52 -4.39 -11.06
C ILE A 15 1.56 -3.25 -12.09
N ARG A 16 2.75 -2.93 -12.63
CA ARG A 16 2.94 -1.87 -13.62
C ARG A 16 2.19 -2.11 -14.92
N LYS A 17 2.02 -3.36 -15.34
CA LYS A 17 1.29 -3.75 -16.57
C LYS A 17 -0.21 -3.89 -16.37
N SER A 18 -0.69 -4.08 -15.15
CA SER A 18 -2.12 -4.29 -14.87
C SER A 18 -2.97 -3.08 -15.23
N ARG A 19 -3.80 -3.22 -16.27
CA ARG A 19 -4.81 -2.20 -16.63
C ARG A 19 -5.89 -2.09 -15.57
N ARG A 20 -6.25 -3.21 -14.92
CA ARG A 20 -7.26 -3.26 -13.86
C ARG A 20 -6.84 -2.47 -12.63
N LEU A 21 -5.59 -2.61 -12.17
CA LEU A 21 -5.08 -1.81 -11.05
C LEU A 21 -5.06 -0.32 -11.37
N LYS A 22 -4.58 0.06 -12.56
CA LYS A 22 -4.59 1.47 -12.99
C LYS A 22 -5.99 2.07 -12.99
N ALA A 23 -7.00 1.31 -13.44
CA ALA A 23 -8.39 1.75 -13.40
C ALA A 23 -8.88 1.91 -11.96
N LEU A 24 -8.58 0.95 -11.07
CA LEU A 24 -8.94 1.03 -9.66
C LEU A 24 -8.31 2.23 -8.94
N TRP A 25 -7.02 2.47 -9.13
CA TRP A 25 -6.34 3.64 -8.56
C TRP A 25 -6.92 4.95 -9.10
N THR A 26 -7.19 5.02 -10.40
CA THR A 26 -7.77 6.24 -11.00
C THR A 26 -9.16 6.51 -10.45
N ALA A 27 -10.00 5.49 -10.38
CA ALA A 27 -11.37 5.64 -9.87
C ALA A 27 -11.41 5.91 -8.36
N SER A 28 -10.52 5.29 -7.59
CA SER A 28 -10.31 5.59 -6.16
C SER A 28 -9.92 7.06 -5.95
N ASN A 29 -9.03 7.57 -6.80
CA ASN A 29 -8.61 8.97 -6.73
C ASN A 29 -9.72 9.95 -7.09
N ILE A 30 -10.61 9.60 -8.03
CA ILE A 30 -11.80 10.41 -8.33
C ILE A 30 -12.71 10.49 -7.09
N THR A 31 -12.90 9.38 -6.36
CA THR A 31 -13.64 9.43 -5.09
C THR A 31 -12.95 10.36 -4.09
N ALA A 32 -11.65 10.21 -3.88
CA ALA A 32 -10.90 11.01 -2.92
C ALA A 32 -10.86 12.51 -3.27
N ILE A 33 -10.41 12.87 -4.48
CA ILE A 33 -10.22 14.27 -4.86
C ILE A 33 -11.53 14.90 -5.31
N ASN A 34 -12.22 14.31 -6.28
CA ASN A 34 -13.32 14.99 -6.97
C ASN A 34 -14.63 14.96 -6.17
N ARG A 35 -14.89 13.86 -5.44
CA ARG A 35 -16.13 13.71 -4.67
C ARG A 35 -16.00 14.15 -3.22
N MET A 36 -14.82 13.97 -2.63
CA MET A 36 -14.60 14.22 -1.20
C MET A 36 -13.66 15.38 -0.90
N HIS A 37 -12.94 15.89 -1.90
CA HIS A 37 -11.98 16.98 -1.75
C HIS A 37 -10.90 16.70 -0.69
N ILE A 38 -10.46 15.44 -0.59
CA ILE A 38 -9.33 15.02 0.26
C ILE A 38 -8.08 14.74 -0.59
N ASN A 39 -6.98 14.38 0.08
CA ASN A 39 -5.68 14.12 -0.54
C ASN A 39 -5.71 13.01 -1.58
N ASP A 40 -4.68 12.96 -2.44
CA ASP A 40 -4.62 11.95 -3.49
C ASP A 40 -4.40 10.54 -2.90
N HIS A 41 -5.23 9.62 -3.39
CA HIS A 41 -5.17 8.17 -3.17
C HIS A 41 -5.07 7.46 -4.52
N GLY A 42 -4.32 8.07 -5.44
CA GLY A 42 -4.17 7.66 -6.83
C GLY A 42 -2.84 6.98 -7.14
N PRO A 43 -2.51 6.82 -8.44
CA PRO A 43 -1.28 6.15 -8.86
C PRO A 43 0.02 6.80 -8.34
N THR A 44 -0.02 8.11 -8.03
CA THR A 44 1.13 8.83 -7.48
C THR A 44 1.34 8.46 -6.02
N HIS A 45 0.29 8.52 -5.20
CA HIS A 45 0.29 8.05 -3.83
C HIS A 45 0.80 6.61 -3.70
N VAL A 46 0.20 5.68 -4.43
CA VAL A 46 0.59 4.25 -4.40
C VAL A 46 2.08 4.06 -4.69
N ARG A 47 2.63 4.79 -5.66
CA ARG A 47 4.06 4.71 -6.02
C ARG A 47 4.96 5.18 -4.89
N ILE A 48 4.55 6.23 -4.17
CA ILE A 48 5.35 6.78 -3.08
C ILE A 48 5.28 5.87 -1.85
N VAL A 49 4.08 5.41 -1.48
CA VAL A 49 3.91 4.42 -0.38
C VAL A 49 4.73 3.17 -0.66
N THR A 50 4.65 2.61 -1.88
CA THR A 50 5.44 1.41 -2.26
C THR A 50 6.94 1.64 -2.08
N ARG A 51 7.46 2.79 -2.54
CA ARG A 51 8.89 3.13 -2.41
C ARG A 51 9.30 3.29 -0.94
N LEU A 52 8.48 3.97 -0.14
CA LEU A 52 8.74 4.18 1.29
C LEU A 52 8.70 2.85 2.04
N ALA A 53 7.70 2.01 1.79
CA ALA A 53 7.54 0.71 2.41
C ALA A 53 8.74 -0.20 2.15
N LEU A 54 9.17 -0.33 0.89
CA LEU A 54 10.35 -1.13 0.53
C LEU A 54 11.63 -0.58 1.17
N LYS A 55 11.78 0.75 1.24
CA LYS A 55 12.94 1.38 1.91
C LYS A 55 12.95 1.08 3.41
N LEU A 56 11.80 1.25 4.08
CA LEU A 56 11.65 0.97 5.51
C LEU A 56 11.93 -0.51 5.81
N LEU A 57 11.36 -1.42 5.02
CA LEU A 57 11.61 -2.85 5.17
C LEU A 57 13.09 -3.17 5.12
N ARG A 58 13.80 -2.70 4.07
CA ARG A 58 15.23 -2.97 3.91
C ARG A 58 16.06 -2.43 5.06
N LEU A 59 15.76 -1.22 5.54
CA LEU A 59 16.44 -0.66 6.72
C LEU A 59 16.21 -1.50 7.99
N LEU A 60 15.00 -2.05 8.16
CA LEU A 60 14.68 -2.91 9.29
C LEU A 60 15.37 -4.28 9.18
N LEU A 61 15.40 -4.87 7.98
CA LEU A 61 16.13 -6.11 7.72
C LEU A 61 17.64 -5.94 7.95
N ASP A 62 18.23 -4.84 7.47
CA ASP A 62 19.64 -4.50 7.70
C ASP A 62 19.95 -4.31 9.20
N ALA A 63 18.96 -3.91 10.00
CA ALA A 63 19.04 -3.79 11.45
C ALA A 63 18.74 -5.10 12.21
N GLY A 64 18.51 -6.22 11.51
CA GLY A 64 18.24 -7.53 12.12
C GLY A 64 16.80 -7.72 12.61
N VAL A 65 15.87 -6.84 12.21
CA VAL A 65 14.44 -7.02 12.53
C VAL A 65 13.88 -8.16 11.69
N ARG A 66 13.28 -9.14 12.37
CA ARG A 66 12.68 -10.32 11.73
C ARG A 66 11.29 -9.97 11.18
N PRO A 67 11.02 -10.17 9.87
CA PRO A 67 9.70 -9.95 9.29
C PRO A 67 8.75 -11.13 9.56
N GLY A 68 7.44 -10.89 9.46
CA GLY A 68 6.39 -11.86 9.78
C GLY A 68 6.38 -13.09 8.87
N VAL A 69 6.75 -12.95 7.59
CA VAL A 69 6.84 -14.08 6.66
C VAL A 69 7.73 -15.24 7.17
N VAL A 70 8.73 -14.95 8.00
CA VAL A 70 9.66 -15.96 8.54
C VAL A 70 8.96 -16.92 9.51
N ASP A 71 7.87 -16.49 10.14
CA ASP A 71 7.10 -17.34 11.05
C ASP A 71 6.40 -18.50 10.32
N HIS A 72 6.25 -18.38 8.99
CA HIS A 72 5.75 -19.42 8.10
C HIS A 72 6.86 -20.21 7.39
N GLY A 73 8.12 -20.00 7.78
CA GLY A 73 9.28 -20.64 7.16
C GLY A 73 9.67 -20.08 5.80
N LEU A 74 9.11 -18.93 5.40
CA LEU A 74 9.51 -18.23 4.18
C LEU A 74 10.80 -17.43 4.40
N PRO A 75 11.59 -17.20 3.34
CA PRO A 75 12.80 -16.41 3.45
C PRO A 75 12.46 -14.92 3.67
N PRO A 76 13.28 -14.16 4.42
CA PRO A 76 12.97 -12.76 4.80
C PRO A 76 12.72 -11.83 3.61
N GLU A 77 13.34 -12.07 2.46
CA GLU A 77 13.13 -11.29 1.24
C GLU A 77 11.69 -11.34 0.72
N ASP A 78 10.90 -12.33 1.10
CA ASP A 78 9.50 -12.45 0.67
C ASP A 78 8.60 -11.39 1.31
N ALA A 79 9.06 -10.79 2.41
CA ALA A 79 8.43 -9.61 3.00
C ALA A 79 8.37 -8.44 2.01
N GLU A 80 9.31 -8.34 1.06
CA GLU A 80 9.29 -7.30 0.03
C GLU A 80 8.07 -7.44 -0.89
N VAL A 81 7.65 -8.68 -1.17
CA VAL A 81 6.46 -8.95 -1.99
C VAL A 81 5.19 -8.56 -1.22
N VAL A 82 5.10 -8.91 0.06
CA VAL A 82 3.98 -8.54 0.93
C VAL A 82 3.80 -7.02 0.97
N VAL A 83 4.86 -6.27 1.28
CA VAL A 83 4.74 -4.80 1.38
C VAL A 83 4.48 -4.15 0.02
N ALA A 84 5.01 -4.69 -1.08
CA ALA A 84 4.74 -4.15 -2.41
C ALA A 84 3.29 -4.38 -2.84
N LEU A 85 2.73 -5.55 -2.59
CA LEU A 85 1.33 -5.86 -2.89
C LEU A 85 0.38 -5.05 -1.99
N ALA A 86 0.66 -5.00 -0.69
CA ALA A 86 -0.18 -4.27 0.25
C ALA A 86 -0.19 -2.76 -0.08
N ALA A 87 0.96 -2.14 -0.35
CA ALA A 87 1.03 -0.75 -0.78
C ALA A 87 0.24 -0.51 -2.08
N ALA A 88 0.31 -1.43 -3.05
CA ALA A 88 -0.41 -1.33 -4.31
C ALA A 88 -1.94 -1.47 -4.18
N LEU A 89 -2.43 -2.08 -3.11
CA LEU A 89 -3.83 -2.51 -2.97
C LEU A 89 -4.57 -1.87 -1.80
N HIS A 90 -3.89 -1.28 -0.82
CA HIS A 90 -4.49 -0.89 0.45
C HIS A 90 -5.70 0.06 0.32
N ASP A 91 -5.66 0.95 -0.66
CA ASP A 91 -6.68 1.99 -0.89
C ASP A 91 -7.70 1.71 -1.98
N ILE A 92 -7.65 0.56 -2.67
CA ILE A 92 -8.53 0.32 -3.84
C ILE A 92 -10.03 0.33 -3.50
N GLY A 93 -10.39 0.14 -2.22
CA GLY A 93 -11.76 0.22 -1.72
C GLY A 93 -12.40 1.59 -1.86
N HIS A 94 -11.61 2.66 -2.01
CA HIS A 94 -12.11 4.00 -2.34
C HIS A 94 -12.90 4.05 -3.65
N VAL A 95 -12.71 3.09 -4.56
CA VAL A 95 -13.56 2.97 -5.76
C VAL A 95 -15.04 2.77 -5.42
N ILE A 96 -15.32 2.17 -4.26
CA ILE A 96 -16.66 1.92 -3.74
C ILE A 96 -17.07 3.06 -2.80
N HIS A 97 -16.31 3.28 -1.71
CA HIS A 97 -16.62 4.29 -0.70
C HIS A 97 -15.40 4.58 0.19
N ARG A 98 -15.38 5.74 0.87
CA ARG A 98 -14.32 6.08 1.85
C ARG A 98 -14.49 5.38 3.19
N ALA A 99 -15.71 5.41 3.73
CA ALA A 99 -16.00 4.72 4.98
C ALA A 99 -15.72 3.22 4.78
N GLU A 100 -14.93 2.66 5.68
CA GLU A 100 -14.50 1.26 5.64
C GLU A 100 -13.72 0.89 4.36
N HIS A 101 -13.05 1.84 3.69
CA HIS A 101 -12.27 1.58 2.47
C HIS A 101 -11.27 0.44 2.63
N GLU A 102 -10.75 0.22 3.84
CA GLU A 102 -9.84 -0.88 4.15
C GLU A 102 -10.53 -2.25 4.02
N LEU A 103 -11.76 -2.39 4.53
CA LEU A 103 -12.57 -3.61 4.35
C LEU A 103 -13.00 -3.77 2.90
N LEU A 104 -13.36 -2.67 2.24
CA LEU A 104 -13.73 -2.69 0.83
C LEU A 104 -12.54 -3.09 -0.06
N SER A 105 -11.31 -2.70 0.30
CA SER A 105 -10.08 -3.18 -0.32
C SER A 105 -9.92 -4.68 -0.13
N LEU A 106 -10.20 -5.24 1.05
CA LEU A 106 -10.16 -6.69 1.29
C LEU A 106 -11.15 -7.48 0.44
N MET A 107 -12.26 -6.88 0.01
CA MET A 107 -13.21 -7.53 -0.91
C MET A 107 -12.68 -7.59 -2.35
N LEU A 108 -11.83 -6.63 -2.74
CA LEU A 108 -11.31 -6.49 -4.10
C LEU A 108 -9.93 -7.14 -4.30
N ALA A 109 -9.10 -7.13 -3.25
CA ALA A 109 -7.71 -7.53 -3.29
C ALA A 109 -7.45 -9.02 -3.55
N PRO A 110 -8.17 -10.00 -2.97
CA PRO A 110 -7.79 -11.42 -3.03
C PRO A 110 -7.60 -11.93 -4.46
N LYS A 111 -8.56 -11.64 -5.35
CA LYS A 111 -8.46 -12.05 -6.76
C LYS A 111 -7.29 -11.38 -7.49
N LEU A 112 -7.00 -10.12 -7.19
CA LEU A 112 -5.87 -9.40 -7.78
C LEU A 112 -4.54 -9.96 -7.27
N ILE A 113 -4.44 -10.25 -5.98
CA ILE A 113 -3.25 -10.86 -5.38
C ILE A 113 -3.02 -12.23 -6.01
N ASP A 114 -4.07 -13.04 -6.16
CA ASP A 114 -3.96 -14.35 -6.79
C ASP A 114 -3.40 -14.25 -8.21
N GLU A 115 -4.00 -13.41 -9.07
CA GLU A 115 -3.55 -13.14 -10.44
C GLU A 115 -2.08 -12.62 -10.48
N LEU A 116 -1.70 -11.76 -9.52
CA LEU A 116 -0.35 -11.20 -9.46
C LEU A 116 0.69 -12.23 -9.02
N LEU A 117 0.34 -13.17 -8.14
CA LEU A 117 1.25 -14.19 -7.60
C LEU A 117 1.39 -15.44 -8.49
N GLU A 118 0.48 -15.65 -9.45
CA GLU A 118 0.42 -16.87 -10.28
C GLU A 118 1.76 -17.21 -10.97
N GLY A 119 2.35 -18.38 -10.70
CA GLY A 119 3.64 -18.79 -11.26
C GLY A 119 4.85 -17.99 -10.75
N VAL A 120 4.68 -17.23 -9.67
CA VAL A 120 5.77 -16.66 -8.84
C VAL A 120 5.89 -17.45 -7.53
N TYR A 121 4.76 -17.88 -6.97
CA TYR A 121 4.67 -18.71 -5.78
C TYR A 121 3.76 -19.92 -6.01
N ASP A 122 4.15 -21.06 -5.48
CA ASP A 122 3.33 -22.26 -5.34
C ASP A 122 2.74 -22.36 -3.93
N GLU A 123 1.78 -23.26 -3.73
CA GLU A 123 1.30 -23.57 -2.38
C GLU A 123 2.35 -24.33 -1.56
N PRO A 124 2.47 -24.07 -0.25
CA PRO A 124 1.60 -23.21 0.58
C PRO A 124 2.03 -21.73 0.62
N ALA A 125 3.17 -21.37 0.02
CA ALA A 125 3.74 -20.03 0.12
C ALA A 125 2.82 -18.96 -0.48
N ARG A 126 2.14 -19.27 -1.58
CA ARG A 126 1.16 -18.37 -2.22
C ARG A 126 0.04 -17.96 -1.26
N THR A 127 -0.54 -18.93 -0.54
CA THR A 127 -1.56 -18.66 0.49
C THR A 127 -1.02 -17.76 1.60
N VAL A 128 0.19 -18.03 2.09
CA VAL A 128 0.82 -17.22 3.15
C VAL A 128 1.03 -15.78 2.69
N ILE A 129 1.62 -15.55 1.51
CA ILE A 129 1.86 -14.21 0.98
C ILE A 129 0.54 -13.45 0.80
N MET A 130 -0.51 -14.13 0.34
CA MET A 130 -1.85 -13.52 0.27
C MET A 130 -2.38 -13.13 1.64
N GLY A 131 -2.31 -14.02 2.63
CA GLY A 131 -2.75 -13.77 4.00
C GLY A 131 -2.03 -12.57 4.64
N GLU A 132 -0.69 -12.55 4.55
CA GLU A 132 0.15 -11.46 5.07
C GLU A 132 -0.14 -10.12 4.36
N THR A 133 -0.40 -10.17 3.04
CA THR A 133 -0.78 -8.98 2.27
C THR A 133 -2.14 -8.44 2.73
N LEU A 134 -3.15 -9.31 2.88
CA LEU A 134 -4.49 -8.91 3.34
C LEU A 134 -4.45 -8.40 4.78
N HIS A 135 -3.64 -9.01 5.65
CA HIS A 135 -3.41 -8.51 7.00
C HIS A 135 -2.81 -7.10 7.00
N ALA A 136 -1.79 -6.85 6.17
CA ALA A 136 -1.22 -5.51 6.03
C ALA A 136 -2.23 -4.48 5.48
N ILE A 137 -3.09 -4.88 4.54
CA ILE A 137 -4.23 -4.06 4.07
C ILE A 137 -5.26 -3.85 5.19
N TYR A 138 -5.53 -4.79 6.07
CA TYR A 138 -6.44 -4.53 7.18
C TYR A 138 -5.82 -3.59 8.22
N ALA A 139 -4.54 -3.82 8.55
CA ALA A 139 -3.85 -3.16 9.65
C ALA A 139 -3.48 -1.69 9.40
N HIS A 140 -3.54 -1.20 8.16
CA HIS A 140 -3.32 0.23 7.88
C HIS A 140 -4.44 1.12 8.42
N ARG A 141 -5.61 0.55 8.76
CA ARG A 141 -6.68 1.22 9.52
C ARG A 141 -6.13 1.89 10.77
N ARG A 142 -6.61 3.09 11.11
CA ARG A 142 -6.12 3.87 12.25
C ARG A 142 -6.12 3.09 13.57
N ASP A 143 -7.20 2.37 13.86
CA ASP A 143 -7.48 1.65 15.10
C ASP A 143 -6.94 0.21 15.15
N ALA A 144 -6.54 -0.35 14.01
CA ALA A 144 -6.00 -1.70 13.96
C ALA A 144 -4.54 -1.75 14.45
N VAL A 145 -4.22 -2.71 15.32
CA VAL A 145 -2.84 -2.97 15.75
C VAL A 145 -2.17 -3.89 14.73
N PRO A 146 -1.06 -3.48 14.08
CA PRO A 146 -0.31 -4.36 13.19
C PRO A 146 0.28 -5.54 13.97
N LEU A 147 0.05 -6.76 13.47
CA LEU A 147 0.60 -7.99 14.07
C LEU A 147 1.91 -8.45 13.43
N THR A 148 2.32 -7.82 12.32
CA THR A 148 3.56 -8.12 11.60
C THR A 148 4.31 -6.84 11.27
N VAL A 149 5.62 -6.96 11.03
CA VAL A 149 6.49 -5.84 10.68
C VAL A 149 6.03 -5.21 9.37
N GLU A 150 5.66 -6.04 8.40
CA GLU A 150 5.14 -5.66 7.09
C GLU A 150 3.88 -4.79 7.22
N ALA A 151 2.92 -5.22 8.04
CA ALA A 151 1.71 -4.46 8.33
C ALA A 151 2.03 -3.09 9.00
N GLY A 152 2.98 -3.07 9.93
CA GLY A 152 3.44 -1.83 10.57
C GLY A 152 4.12 -0.89 9.57
N ILE A 153 4.92 -1.43 8.65
CA ILE A 153 5.57 -0.68 7.59
C ILE A 153 4.55 -0.01 6.68
N ILE A 154 3.49 -0.72 6.26
CA ILE A 154 2.45 -0.13 5.40
C ILE A 154 1.78 1.04 6.11
N LYS A 155 1.40 0.87 7.37
CA LYS A 155 0.77 1.92 8.17
C LYS A 155 1.65 3.17 8.28
N VAL A 156 2.95 3.00 8.52
CA VAL A 156 3.90 4.11 8.60
C VAL A 156 4.16 4.73 7.23
N ALA A 157 4.31 3.92 6.18
CA ALA A 157 4.59 4.39 4.82
C ALA A 157 3.44 5.21 4.24
N ASP A 158 2.20 4.80 4.49
CA ASP A 158 1.00 5.56 4.13
C ASP A 158 0.97 6.93 4.85
N ALA A 159 1.13 6.92 6.19
CA ALA A 159 1.15 8.15 6.98
C ALA A 159 2.27 9.13 6.57
N LEU A 160 3.48 8.63 6.28
CA LEU A 160 4.60 9.46 5.84
C LEU A 160 4.33 10.17 4.51
N ASP A 161 3.48 9.61 3.66
CA ASP A 161 3.13 10.20 2.39
C ASP A 161 2.18 11.40 2.53
N MET A 162 1.49 11.48 3.66
CA MET A 162 0.56 12.57 4.00
C MET A 162 1.29 13.83 4.51
N GLU A 163 2.55 13.72 4.94
CA GLU A 163 3.29 14.78 5.65
C GLU A 163 3.94 15.87 4.78
N LYS A 164 4.22 15.62 3.49
CA LYS A 164 4.96 16.59 2.65
C LYS A 164 4.18 17.08 1.43
N GLY A 165 3.62 18.29 1.54
CA GLY A 165 3.15 19.13 0.43
C GLY A 165 1.89 18.66 -0.30
N ARG A 166 1.46 17.41 -0.12
CA ARG A 166 0.27 16.85 -0.78
C ARG A 166 -1.03 17.02 -0.01
N ALA A 167 -0.94 17.31 1.28
CA ALA A 167 -2.00 17.97 2.03
C ALA A 167 -2.51 19.25 1.32
N ARG A 168 -1.71 19.86 0.42
CA ARG A 168 -2.03 21.12 -0.28
C ARG A 168 -2.74 20.92 -1.63
N ILE A 169 -2.93 19.70 -2.14
CA ILE A 169 -3.55 19.47 -3.46
C ILE A 169 -5.02 19.92 -3.49
N PRO A 170 -5.87 19.58 -2.50
CA PRO A 170 -7.27 20.04 -2.50
C PRO A 170 -7.38 21.57 -2.44
N PHE A 171 -6.43 22.22 -1.77
CA PHE A 171 -6.41 23.68 -1.60
C PHE A 171 -6.10 24.47 -2.88
N ARG A 172 -5.54 23.82 -3.92
CA ARG A 172 -5.39 24.46 -5.25
C ARG A 172 -6.67 24.42 -6.08
N VAL A 173 -7.68 23.64 -5.65
CA VAL A 173 -8.91 23.39 -6.41
C VAL A 173 -10.04 24.38 -6.07
N GLY A 174 -9.83 25.31 -5.12
CA GLY A 174 -10.51 26.62 -5.19
C GLY A 174 -11.43 27.06 -4.06
N GLU A 175 -11.40 26.46 -2.86
CA GLU A 175 -12.11 27.06 -1.71
C GLU A 175 -11.19 27.24 -0.47
N PRO A 176 -11.04 28.48 0.05
CA PRO A 176 -10.32 28.72 1.30
C PRO A 176 -11.15 28.29 2.51
N THR A 177 -10.54 27.56 3.44
CA THR A 177 -11.12 27.14 4.73
C THR A 177 -10.19 27.51 5.88
N ILE A 178 -10.61 27.41 7.15
CA ILE A 178 -9.71 27.67 8.31
C ILE A 178 -8.44 26.80 8.26
N HIS A 179 -8.51 25.61 7.66
CA HIS A 179 -7.37 24.74 7.43
C HIS A 179 -6.42 25.23 6.32
N SER A 180 -6.89 26.06 5.37
CA SER A 180 -6.05 26.65 4.33
C SER A 180 -5.09 27.70 4.88
N VAL A 181 -5.49 28.44 5.93
CA VAL A 181 -4.65 29.43 6.60
C VAL A 181 -3.52 28.75 7.39
N SER A 182 -3.83 27.66 8.09
CA SER A 182 -2.81 26.92 8.86
C SER A 182 -1.80 26.20 7.96
N ALA A 183 -2.21 25.73 6.78
CA ALA A 183 -1.31 25.07 5.82
C ALA A 183 -0.39 26.04 5.06
N LEU A 184 -0.73 27.34 5.00
CA LEU A 184 0.06 28.41 4.37
C LEU A 184 1.04 29.09 5.34
N ALA A 185 0.88 28.90 6.65
CA ALA A 185 1.69 29.54 7.68
C ALA A 185 3.00 28.79 8.03
N ILE A 186 3.29 27.68 7.34
CA ILE A 186 4.51 26.86 7.49
C ILE A 186 5.20 26.66 6.14
#